data_AF-A0A6A6IU39-F1
#
_entry.id   AF-A0A6A6IU39-F1
#
_cell.length_a   1.000
_cell.length_b   1.000
_cell.length_c   1.000
_cell.angle_alpha   90.00
_cell.angle_beta   90.00
_cell.angle_gamma   90.00
#
_symmetry.space_group_name_H-M   'P 1'
#
loop_
_entity.id
_entity.type
_entity.pdbx_description
1 polymer ?
#
loop_
_entity_poly.entity_id
_entity_poly.type
_entity_poly.pdbx_seq_one_letter_code
_entity_poly.pdbx_strand_id
1 'polypeptide(L)'
;MHLPTLFVAASASLLSVTSAGQVNFYSDTNCQNYIGESHPGSFQTTGGPAGSFSALWVSWDQQSCSSTCGPLIICGDSNCSRRRAVGRGQCVSFNTGVWARNGCGQDMCGNA
;
A
#
# COMPACT_ATOMS: atom_id res chain seq x y z
N MET A 1 -18.65 25.38 39.99
CA MET A 1 -18.97 25.52 38.55
C MET A 1 -17.68 25.23 37.77
N HIS A 2 -17.62 24.13 37.03
CA HIS A 2 -16.56 23.91 36.05
C HIS A 2 -17.14 23.15 34.86
N LEU A 3 -17.04 23.77 33.69
CA LEU A 3 -17.56 23.31 32.42
C LEU A 3 -16.80 22.04 31.94
N PRO A 4 -17.47 21.10 31.25
CA PRO A 4 -16.79 20.03 30.54
C PRO A 4 -16.26 20.56 29.19
N THR A 5 -14.96 20.36 28.94
CA THR A 5 -14.31 20.62 27.66
C THR A 5 -14.75 19.58 26.62
N LEU A 6 -15.54 20.02 25.65
CA LEU A 6 -15.77 19.37 24.36
C LEU A 6 -14.48 19.40 23.53
N PHE A 7 -14.00 18.24 23.06
CA PHE A 7 -13.02 18.18 21.99
C PHE A 7 -13.62 17.54 20.73
N VAL A 8 -14.00 18.43 19.83
CA VAL A 8 -13.93 18.41 18.36
C VAL A 8 -13.93 17.04 17.66
N ALA A 9 -15.02 16.77 16.94
CA ALA A 9 -15.11 15.74 15.92
C ALA A 9 -14.17 16.07 14.74
N ALA A 10 -13.25 15.17 14.42
CA ALA A 10 -12.41 15.26 13.23
C ALA A 10 -13.26 15.04 11.97
N SER A 11 -13.38 16.07 11.14
CA SER A 11 -13.96 15.99 9.81
C SER A 11 -13.01 15.24 8.87
N ALA A 12 -13.28 13.95 8.66
CA ALA A 12 -12.64 13.17 7.61
C ALA A 12 -13.07 13.73 6.25
N SER A 13 -12.14 14.41 5.57
CA SER A 13 -12.32 14.87 4.20
C SER A 13 -12.39 13.64 3.28
N LEU A 14 -13.57 13.38 2.73
CA LEU A 14 -13.80 12.36 1.71
C LEU A 14 -13.17 12.80 0.39
N LEU A 15 -11.83 12.75 0.31
CA LEU A 15 -11.16 12.67 -0.97
C LEU A 15 -11.38 11.23 -1.44
N SER A 16 -12.28 11.06 -2.41
CA SER A 16 -12.41 9.82 -3.17
C SER A 16 -11.14 9.63 -4.00
N VAL A 17 -10.06 9.22 -3.33
CA VAL A 17 -8.88 8.66 -4.00
C VAL A 17 -9.34 7.41 -4.70
N THR A 18 -9.25 7.41 -6.02
CA THR A 18 -9.42 6.22 -6.83
C THR A 18 -8.37 5.21 -6.37
N SER A 19 -8.77 4.28 -5.51
CA SER A 19 -7.90 3.24 -4.99
C SER A 19 -7.43 2.37 -6.14
N ALA A 20 -6.14 2.13 -6.22
CA ALA A 20 -5.57 1.33 -7.29
C ALA A 20 -5.59 -0.18 -6.99
N GLY A 21 -6.02 -0.54 -5.77
CA GLY A 21 -6.10 -1.89 -5.23
C GLY A 21 -6.02 -1.83 -3.70
N GLN A 22 -6.17 -2.99 -3.08
CA GLN A 22 -5.96 -3.17 -1.64
C GLN A 22 -4.63 -3.89 -1.39
N VAL A 23 -3.87 -3.39 -0.44
CA VAL A 23 -2.65 -4.02 0.07
C VAL A 23 -2.77 -4.22 1.56
N ASN A 24 -2.44 -5.43 2.01
CA ASN A 24 -2.44 -5.79 3.42
C ASN A 24 -1.01 -5.75 3.96
N PHE A 25 -0.88 -5.35 5.21
CA PHE A 25 0.37 -5.24 5.95
C PHE A 25 0.34 -6.14 7.18
N TYR A 26 1.52 -6.67 7.52
CA TYR A 26 1.69 -7.68 8.55
C TYR A 26 2.91 -7.37 9.40
N SER A 27 2.85 -7.75 10.68
CA SER A 27 3.94 -7.54 11.65
C SER A 27 5.02 -8.63 11.62
N ASP A 28 4.82 -9.69 10.85
CA ASP A 28 5.81 -10.73 10.59
C ASP A 28 6.37 -10.62 9.16
N THR A 29 7.24 -11.56 8.78
CA THR A 29 7.89 -11.58 7.46
C THR A 29 7.23 -12.53 6.46
N ASN A 30 6.22 -13.31 6.88
CA ASN A 30 5.55 -14.35 6.10
C ASN A 30 4.05 -14.05 5.88
N CYS A 31 3.63 -12.81 6.15
CA CYS A 31 2.27 -12.32 5.98
C CYS A 31 1.19 -13.15 6.70
N GLN A 32 1.40 -13.45 7.99
CA GLN A 32 0.45 -14.22 8.80
C GLN A 32 -0.27 -13.34 9.85
N ASN A 33 0.43 -12.39 10.44
CA ASN A 33 -0.03 -11.52 11.52
C ASN A 33 -0.48 -10.17 10.95
N TYR A 34 -1.72 -10.12 10.44
CA TYR A 34 -2.30 -8.91 9.85
C TYR A 34 -2.36 -7.76 10.87
N ILE A 35 -1.93 -6.57 10.46
CA ILE A 35 -1.96 -5.37 11.31
C ILE A 35 -2.62 -4.15 10.65
N GLY A 36 -3.01 -4.25 9.38
CA GLY A 36 -3.75 -3.21 8.69
C GLY A 36 -3.65 -3.32 7.18
N GLU A 37 -4.36 -2.43 6.51
CA GLU A 37 -4.42 -2.36 5.06
C GLU A 37 -4.31 -0.92 4.58
N SER A 38 -4.12 -0.77 3.28
CA SER A 38 -4.25 0.52 2.62
C SER A 38 -4.76 0.34 1.20
N HIS A 39 -5.20 1.46 0.64
CA HIS A 39 -5.70 1.55 -0.72
C HIS A 39 -4.91 2.60 -1.49
N PRO A 40 -3.66 2.30 -1.91
CA PRO A 40 -2.80 3.29 -2.56
C PRO A 40 -3.43 3.81 -3.84
N GLY A 41 -3.37 5.13 -4.07
CA GLY A 41 -3.72 5.72 -5.36
C GLY A 41 -2.68 5.41 -6.45
N SER A 42 -2.98 5.76 -7.70
CA SER A 42 -2.03 5.60 -8.82
C SER A 42 -0.72 6.32 -8.53
N PHE A 43 0.41 5.63 -8.69
CA PHE A 43 1.77 6.15 -8.48
C PHE A 43 2.10 6.62 -7.07
N GLN A 44 1.17 6.51 -6.11
CA GLN A 44 1.38 6.91 -4.73
C GLN A 44 2.05 5.78 -3.94
N THR A 45 3.13 6.12 -3.24
CA THR A 45 3.74 5.24 -2.24
C THR A 45 3.04 5.45 -0.91
N THR A 46 2.44 4.39 -0.37
CA THR A 46 1.70 4.41 0.90
C THR A 46 2.35 3.45 1.88
N GLY A 47 2.66 3.93 3.08
CA GLY A 47 3.25 3.10 4.13
C GLY A 47 2.20 2.32 4.90
N GLY A 48 2.57 1.12 5.36
CA GLY A 48 1.74 0.39 6.31
C GLY A 48 1.77 1.02 7.72
N PRO A 49 0.93 0.51 8.63
CA PRO A 49 1.01 0.84 10.06
C PRO A 49 2.41 0.63 10.63
N ALA A 50 2.75 1.37 11.70
CA ALA A 50 4.02 1.18 12.40
C ALA A 50 4.16 -0.29 12.87
N GLY A 51 5.34 -0.88 12.64
CA GLY A 51 5.59 -2.29 12.91
C GLY A 51 5.26 -3.25 11.76
N SER A 52 4.90 -2.73 10.58
CA SER A 52 4.74 -3.57 9.38
C SER A 52 6.10 -4.03 8.84
N PHE A 53 6.29 -5.33 8.63
CA PHE A 53 7.50 -5.91 8.05
C PHE A 53 7.24 -6.71 6.76
N SER A 54 5.99 -7.06 6.48
CA SER A 54 5.61 -7.65 5.21
C SER A 54 4.30 -7.08 4.68
N ALA A 55 4.13 -7.17 3.37
CA ALA A 55 2.92 -6.77 2.69
C ALA A 55 2.57 -7.75 1.57
N LEU A 56 1.30 -7.79 1.20
CA LEU A 56 0.83 -8.47 0.00
C LEU A 56 -0.34 -7.72 -0.59
N TRP A 57 -0.39 -7.63 -1.92
CA TRP A 57 -1.53 -7.06 -2.60
C TRP A 57 -2.67 -8.08 -2.68
N VAL A 58 -3.86 -7.69 -2.24
CA VAL A 58 -5.07 -8.54 -2.22
C VAL A 58 -5.91 -8.33 -3.47
N SER A 59 -6.03 -7.09 -3.91
CA SER A 59 -6.77 -6.71 -5.12
C SER A 59 -6.02 -5.66 -5.92
N TRP A 60 -6.45 -5.46 -7.16
CA TRP A 60 -6.09 -4.32 -8.00
C TRP A 60 -7.31 -3.96 -8.82
N ASP A 61 -7.69 -2.69 -8.80
CA ASP A 61 -9.00 -2.24 -9.31
C ASP A 61 -8.89 -1.45 -10.62
N GLN A 62 -7.68 -1.29 -11.16
CA GLN A 62 -7.47 -0.47 -12.35
C GLN A 62 -7.43 -1.28 -13.65
N GLN A 63 -8.51 -1.25 -14.42
CA GLN A 63 -8.60 -1.79 -15.79
C GLN A 63 -7.41 -1.37 -16.70
N SER A 64 -6.84 -0.19 -16.47
CA SER A 64 -5.69 0.37 -17.18
C SER A 64 -4.36 -0.39 -16.97
N CYS A 65 -4.30 -1.36 -16.05
CA CYS A 65 -3.09 -2.17 -15.81
C CYS A 65 -3.01 -3.46 -16.63
N SER A 66 -4.04 -3.77 -17.43
CA SER A 66 -4.09 -4.96 -18.28
C SER A 66 -2.93 -5.07 -19.28
N SER A 67 -2.21 -3.97 -19.54
CA SER A 67 -1.05 -3.89 -20.44
C SER A 67 0.30 -3.72 -19.73
N THR A 68 0.35 -3.82 -18.40
CA THR A 68 1.59 -3.69 -17.59
C THR A 68 2.00 -5.02 -16.96
N CYS A 69 3.31 -5.31 -16.95
CA CYS A 69 3.86 -6.55 -16.42
C CYS A 69 4.21 -6.36 -14.94
N GLY A 70 3.27 -6.67 -14.05
CA GLY A 70 3.45 -6.55 -12.60
C GLY A 70 3.13 -5.15 -12.05
N PRO A 71 1.85 -4.74 -12.01
CA PRO A 71 1.45 -3.37 -11.66
C PRO A 71 1.55 -3.05 -10.17
N LEU A 72 1.94 -4.01 -9.33
CA LEU A 72 1.89 -3.93 -7.89
C LEU A 72 3.30 -3.95 -7.35
N ILE A 73 3.69 -2.88 -6.67
CA ILE A 73 5.04 -2.72 -6.13
C ILE A 73 4.94 -2.72 -4.62
N ILE A 74 5.84 -3.45 -3.97
CA ILE A 74 6.10 -3.37 -2.54
C ILE A 74 7.51 -2.81 -2.36
N CYS A 75 7.64 -1.81 -1.50
CA CYS A 75 8.88 -1.10 -1.25
C CYS A 75 9.33 -1.24 0.20
N GLY A 76 10.64 -1.23 0.42
CA GLY A 76 11.27 -1.27 1.75
C GLY A 76 11.67 0.11 2.29
N ASP A 77 11.29 1.18 1.59
CA ASP A 77 11.47 2.57 2.00
C ASP A 77 10.38 3.47 1.37
N SER A 78 10.16 4.65 1.96
CA SER A 78 9.13 5.60 1.53
C SER A 78 9.40 6.24 0.16
N ASN A 79 10.65 6.29 -0.29
CA ASN A 79 11.02 6.74 -1.64
C ASN A 79 10.86 5.63 -2.69
N CYS A 80 10.47 4.43 -2.27
CA CYS A 80 10.38 3.23 -3.09
C CYS A 80 11.65 2.89 -3.88
N SER A 81 12.84 3.22 -3.34
CA SER A 81 14.12 2.93 -3.98
C SER A 81 14.48 1.44 -3.91
N ARG A 82 14.11 0.77 -2.82
CA ARG A 82 14.25 -0.67 -2.61
C ARG A 82 12.90 -1.33 -2.86
N ARG A 83 12.66 -1.78 -4.09
CA ARG A 83 11.34 -2.26 -4.51
C ARG A 83 11.34 -3.69 -5.07
N ARG A 84 10.17 -4.34 -4.98
CA ARG A 84 9.84 -5.61 -5.63
C ARG A 84 8.54 -5.43 -6.40
N ALA A 85 8.57 -5.74 -7.70
CA ALA A 85 7.34 -5.94 -8.46
C ALA A 85 6.75 -7.30 -8.06
N VAL A 86 5.46 -7.32 -7.76
CA VAL A 86 4.76 -8.50 -7.25
C VAL A 86 3.43 -8.69 -7.97
N GLY A 87 2.98 -9.93 -7.97
CA GLY A 87 1.59 -10.28 -8.26
C GLY A 87 0.72 -10.17 -7.01
N ARG A 88 -0.59 -10.25 -7.23
CA ARG A 88 -1.57 -10.44 -6.14
C ARG A 88 -1.26 -11.71 -5.36
N GLY A 89 -1.42 -11.66 -4.04
CA GLY A 89 -1.20 -12.80 -3.15
C GLY A 89 0.27 -13.07 -2.82
N GLN A 90 1.23 -12.41 -3.47
CA GLN A 90 2.64 -12.61 -3.17
C GLN A 90 3.05 -11.80 -1.94
N CYS A 91 3.46 -12.51 -0.89
CA CYS A 91 4.02 -11.92 0.31
C CYS A 91 5.45 -11.44 0.07
N VAL A 92 5.74 -10.18 0.42
CA VAL A 92 7.09 -9.62 0.40
C VAL A 92 7.38 -8.93 1.71
N SER A 93 8.60 -9.11 2.21
CA SER A 93 9.05 -8.54 3.47
C SER A 93 10.31 -7.70 3.34
N PHE A 94 10.41 -6.70 4.21
CA PHE A 94 11.56 -5.84 4.38
C PHE A 94 11.77 -5.54 5.87
N ASN A 95 13.02 -5.60 6.33
CA ASN A 95 13.36 -5.35 7.74
C ASN A 95 13.33 -3.85 8.14
N THR A 96 13.10 -2.95 7.19
CA THR A 96 13.16 -1.49 7.38
C THR A 96 11.78 -0.83 7.40
N GLY A 97 10.71 -1.63 7.43
CA GLY A 97 9.34 -1.20 7.16
C GLY A 97 8.91 -1.56 5.74
N VAL A 98 7.61 -1.53 5.49
CA VAL A 98 7.02 -1.83 4.18
C VAL A 98 6.05 -0.75 3.72
N TRP A 99 6.16 -0.45 2.43
CA TRP A 99 5.31 0.47 1.70
C TRP A 99 4.78 -0.24 0.46
N ALA A 100 3.67 0.26 -0.07
CA ALA A 100 3.08 -0.23 -1.29
C ALA A 100 2.97 0.93 -2.27
N ARG A 101 3.26 0.65 -3.54
CA ARG A 101 3.07 1.61 -4.62
C ARG A 101 2.35 0.94 -5.76
N ASN A 102 1.33 1.59 -6.29
CA ASN A 102 0.76 1.15 -7.55
C ASN A 102 1.68 1.63 -8.69
N GLY A 103 2.32 0.68 -9.37
CA GLY A 103 3.25 0.91 -10.48
C GLY A 103 2.59 0.86 -11.86
N CYS A 104 1.27 0.76 -11.91
CA CYS A 104 0.50 0.71 -13.15
C CYS A 104 0.82 1.92 -14.03
N GLY A 105 1.26 1.67 -15.26
CA GLY A 105 1.71 2.70 -16.21
C GLY A 105 3.19 3.13 -16.07
N GLN A 106 3.97 2.62 -15.11
CA GLN A 106 5.43 2.89 -15.03
C GLN A 106 6.27 1.78 -15.67
N ASP A 107 5.96 0.51 -15.42
CA ASP A 107 6.75 -0.63 -15.88
C ASP A 107 5.95 -1.39 -16.96
N MET A 108 6.02 -0.89 -18.21
CA MET A 108 5.38 -1.52 -19.38
C MET A 108 6.09 -2.83 -19.76
N CYS A 109 5.31 -3.83 -20.20
CA CYS A 109 5.77 -5.19 -20.54
C CYS A 109 6.92 -5.31 -21.56
N GLY A 110 7.36 -4.22 -22.18
CA GLY A 110 8.46 -4.21 -23.15
C GLY A 110 9.86 -3.97 -22.59
N ASN A 111 10.00 -3.66 -21.28
CA ASN A 111 11.29 -3.32 -20.65
C ASN A 111 11.57 -4.12 -19.36
N ALA A 112 10.96 -5.30 -19.18
CA ALA A 112 11.22 -6.21 -18.06
C ALA A 112 12.16 -7.36 -18.47
#